data_AF-A0A2E5JLM1-F1
#
_entry.id   AF-A0A2E5JLM1-F1
#
_cell.length_a   1.000
_cell.length_b   1.000
_cell.length_c   1.000
_cell.angle_alpha   90.00
_cell.angle_beta   90.00
_cell.angle_gamma   90.00
#
_symmetry.space_group_name_H-M   'P 1'
#
loop_
_entity.id
_entity.type
_entity.pdbx_description
1 polymer ?
#
loop_
_entity_poly.entity_id
_entity_poly.type
_entity_poly.pdbx_seq_one_letter_code
_entity_poly.pdbx_strand_id
1 'polypeptide(L)' 'MDKRLIRIEWVDAVSHDNPYWFASDEEPLTPSKCYSVGWIVNETEDSIQIAAHFSEDGEAMCGDICIPRGCITEIIEWN' A
#
# COMPACT_ATOMS: atom_id res chain seq x y z
N MET A 1 -19.70 11.38 3.15
CA MET A 1 -19.30 10.11 3.78
C MET A 1 -18.30 10.42 4.88
N ASP A 2 -18.45 9.81 6.05
CA ASP A 2 -17.43 9.85 7.10
C ASP A 2 -16.36 8.82 6.76
N LYS A 3 -15.33 9.25 6.02
CA LYS A 3 -14.20 8.40 5.62
C LYS A 3 -12.93 8.97 6.22
N ARG A 4 -12.10 8.10 6.79
CA ARG A 4 -10.80 8.46 7.38
C ARG A 4 -9.74 8.50 6.27
N LEU A 5 -9.11 9.66 6.08
CA LEU A 5 -8.02 9.85 5.12
C LEU A 5 -6.69 9.64 5.82
N ILE A 6 -5.86 8.75 5.29
CA ILE A 6 -4.57 8.41 5.90
C ILE A 6 -3.43 8.43 4.88
N ARG A 7 -2.23 8.78 5.36
CA ARG A 7 -0.95 8.44 4.74
C ARG A 7 -0.39 7.21 5.45
N ILE A 8 -0.02 6.19 4.68
CA ILE A 8 0.66 4.99 5.14
C ILE A 8 2.08 5.00 4.60
N GLU A 9 3.06 4.85 5.49
CA GLU A 9 4.43 4.50 5.13
C GLU A 9 4.60 2.99 5.33
N TRP A 10 5.17 2.31 4.34
CA TRP A 10 5.31 0.87 4.36
C TRP A 10 6.49 0.38 3.53
N VAL A 11 6.85 -0.90 3.71
CA VAL A 11 7.93 -1.56 3.00
C VAL A 11 7.35 -2.57 2.02
N ASP A 12 7.66 -2.43 0.73
CA ASP A 12 7.19 -3.33 -0.32
C ASP A 12 8.27 -4.32 -0.76
N ALA A 13 7.82 -5.49 -1.22
CA ALA A 13 8.67 -6.43 -1.91
C ALA A 13 9.09 -5.84 -3.27
N VAL A 14 10.31 -6.14 -3.68
CA VAL A 14 10.83 -5.76 -4.99
C VAL A 14 11.32 -7.01 -5.72
N SER A 15 11.28 -6.96 -7.04
CA SER A 15 11.87 -7.97 -7.91
C SER A 15 12.85 -7.30 -8.87
N HIS A 16 13.79 -8.05 -9.43
CA HIS A 16 14.56 -7.57 -10.58
C HIS A 16 13.61 -7.25 -11.74
N ASP A 17 13.90 -6.18 -12.48
CA ASP A 17 13.06 -5.69 -13.61
C ASP A 17 13.10 -6.60 -14.86
N ASN A 18 13.70 -7.78 -14.77
CA ASN A 18 13.86 -8.71 -15.87
C ASN A 18 13.15 -10.04 -15.54
N PRO A 19 12.33 -10.59 -16.45
CA PRO A 19 11.52 -11.78 -16.20
C PRO A 19 12.29 -13.12 -16.27
N TYR A 20 13.61 -13.11 -16.48
CA TYR A 20 14.42 -14.33 -16.56
C TYR A 20 14.89 -14.82 -15.19
N TRP A 21 15.38 -16.07 -15.15
CA TRP A 21 16.05 -16.61 -13.98
C TRP A 21 17.42 -15.94 -13.80
N PHE A 22 17.71 -15.55 -12.56
CA PHE A 22 18.97 -14.93 -12.18
C PHE A 22 19.90 -15.95 -11.53
N ALA A 23 21.20 -15.71 -11.66
CA ALA A 23 22.18 -16.44 -10.87
C ALA A 23 22.09 -15.98 -9.40
N SER A 24 22.41 -16.88 -8.46
CA SER A 24 22.28 -16.61 -7.01
C SER A 24 23.33 -15.62 -6.47
N ASP A 25 24.32 -15.27 -7.27
CA ASP A 25 25.40 -14.32 -6.98
C ASP A 25 25.17 -12.93 -7.58
N GLU A 26 24.01 -12.70 -8.21
CA GLU A 26 23.55 -11.37 -8.64
C GLU A 26 23.32 -10.44 -7.45
N GLU A 27 23.28 -9.12 -7.71
CA GLU A 27 23.17 -8.12 -6.65
C GLU A 27 21.91 -8.32 -5.78
N PRO A 28 22.05 -8.34 -4.44
CA PRO A 28 20.92 -8.44 -3.53
C PRO A 28 19.96 -7.27 -3.66
N LEU A 29 18.67 -7.57 -3.69
CA LEU A 29 17.63 -6.54 -3.67
C LEU A 29 17.45 -5.97 -2.26
N THR A 30 17.08 -4.69 -2.20
CA THR A 30 16.65 -4.03 -0.95
C THR A 30 15.17 -3.67 -1.06
N PRO A 31 14.35 -3.95 -0.04
CA PRO A 31 12.93 -3.58 -0.06
C PRO A 31 12.71 -2.09 -0.30
N SER A 32 11.64 -1.76 -1.01
CA SER A 32 11.31 -0.37 -1.32
C SER A 32 10.54 0.28 -0.17
N LYS A 33 10.87 1.52 0.17
CA LYS A 33 10.04 2.33 1.06
C LYS A 33 8.97 3.03 0.24
N CYS A 34 7.72 2.72 0.57
CA CYS A 34 6.55 3.17 -0.15
C CYS A 34 5.71 4.12 0.71
N TYR A 35 5.02 5.03 0.03
CA TYR A 35 4.07 5.96 0.63
C TYR A 35 2.77 5.83 -0.14
N SER A 36 1.67 5.66 0.58
CA SER A 36 0.35 5.58 -0.02
C SER A 36 -0.60 6.49 0.74
N VAL A 37 -1.43 7.25 0.03
CA VAL A 37 -2.43 8.14 0.62
C VAL A 37 -3.79 7.74 0.07
N GLY A 38 -4.76 7.56 0.95
CA GLY A 38 -6.10 7.18 0.54
C GLY A 38 -7.07 7.08 1.70
N TRP A 39 -8.33 6.91 1.35
CA TRP A 39 -9.40 6.73 2.32
C TRP A 39 -9.48 5.26 2.72
N ILE A 40 -9.68 4.99 4.01
CA ILE A 40 -9.85 3.62 4.50
C ILE A 40 -11.09 2.98 3.84
N VAL A 41 -10.86 1.84 3.21
CA VAL A 41 -11.89 0.95 2.64
C VAL A 41 -12.21 -0.15 3.64
N ASN A 42 -11.17 -0.80 4.18
CA ASN A 42 -11.27 -1.89 5.14
C ASN A 42 -10.04 -1.88 6.05
N GLU A 43 -10.23 -2.20 7.33
CA GLU A 43 -9.16 -2.23 8.33
C GLU A 43 -9.35 -3.47 9.20
N THR A 44 -8.34 -4.35 9.19
CA THR A 44 -8.31 -5.57 10.00
C THR A 44 -7.06 -5.59 10.89
N GLU A 45 -6.93 -6.63 11.70
CA GLU A 45 -5.69 -6.90 12.46
C GLU A 45 -4.51 -7.17 11.52
N ASP A 46 -4.75 -7.78 10.35
CA ASP A 46 -3.69 -8.23 9.44
C ASP A 46 -3.36 -7.22 8.33
N SER A 47 -4.28 -6.33 7.98
CA SER A 47 -4.12 -5.46 6.80
C SER A 47 -4.92 -4.16 6.89
N ILE A 48 -4.51 -3.17 6.09
CA ILE A 48 -5.27 -1.96 5.82
C ILE A 48 -5.42 -1.82 4.31
N GLN A 49 -6.67 -1.72 3.84
CA GLN A 49 -6.99 -1.37 2.47
C GLN A 49 -7.41 0.09 2.39
N ILE A 50 -6.78 0.84 1.50
CA ILE A 50 -7.14 2.21 1.17
C ILE A 50 -7.47 2.33 -0.32
N ALA A 51 -8.26 3.34 -0.69
CA ALA A 51 -8.48 3.73 -2.08
C ALA A 51 -8.24 5.23 -2.28
N ALA A 52 -7.56 5.58 -3.36
CA ALA A 52 -7.24 6.97 -3.70
C ALA A 52 -8.46 7.75 -4.20
N HIS A 53 -9.42 7.07 -4.82
CA HIS A 53 -10.55 7.70 -5.50
C HIS A 53 -11.88 7.00 -5.17
N PHE A 54 -12.94 7.80 -5.01
CA PHE A 54 -14.31 7.34 -4.90
C PHE A 54 -15.20 8.15 -5.86
N SER A 55 -16.26 7.55 -6.36
CA SER A 55 -17.38 8.30 -6.96
C SER A 55 -18.06 9.17 -5.90
N GLU A 56 -18.83 10.16 -6.33
CA GLU A 56 -19.54 11.07 -5.43
C GLU A 56 -20.56 10.34 -4.53
N ASP A 57 -21.25 9.33 -5.08
CA ASP A 57 -22.13 8.41 -4.34
C ASP A 57 -21.37 7.37 -3.51
N GLY A 58 -20.05 7.27 -3.71
CA GLY A 58 -19.11 6.32 -3.12
C GLY A 58 -19.44 4.84 -3.37
N GLU A 59 -20.23 4.52 -4.40
CA GLU A 59 -20.48 3.14 -4.84
C GLU A 59 -19.31 2.55 -5.64
N ALA A 60 -18.50 3.41 -6.28
CA ALA A 60 -17.31 3.02 -7.03
C ALA A 60 -16.03 3.57 -6.41
N MET A 61 -14.94 2.81 -6.53
CA MET A 61 -13.60 3.20 -6.09
C MET A 61 -12.53 2.78 -7.10
N CYS A 62 -11.37 3.45 -7.07
CA CYS A 62 -10.22 3.13 -7.91
C CYS A 62 -8.91 3.53 -7.20
N GLY A 63 -7.81 2.95 -7.65
CA GLY A 63 -6.48 3.18 -7.07
C GLY A 63 -6.39 2.63 -5.66
N ASP A 64 -7.00 1.47 -5.42
CA ASP A 64 -6.95 0.80 -4.14
C ASP A 64 -5.69 -0.06 -3.99
N ILE A 65 -5.25 -0.18 -2.74
CA ILE A 65 -4.14 -1.02 -2.35
C ILE A 65 -4.43 -1.60 -0.97
N CYS A 66 -4.13 -2.88 -0.80
CA CYS A 66 -4.21 -3.58 0.48
C CYS A 66 -2.79 -3.82 0.99
N ILE A 67 -2.46 -3.25 2.14
CA ILE A 67 -1.12 -3.27 2.73
C ILE A 67 -1.17 -4.12 4.00
N PRO A 68 -0.38 -5.20 4.11
CA PRO A 68 -0.26 -5.98 5.33
C PRO A 68 0.29 -5.13 6.48
N ARG A 69 -0.27 -5.24 7.69
CA ARG A 69 0.18 -4.45 8.84
C ARG A 69 1.66 -4.67 9.17
N GLY A 70 2.17 -5.88 8.95
CA GLY A 70 3.58 -6.19 9.16
C GLY A 70 4.53 -5.41 8.26
N CYS A 71 4.04 -4.85 7.15
CA CYS A 71 4.81 -4.01 6.24
C CYS A 71 4.72 -2.52 6.58
N ILE A 72 3.75 -2.10 7.41
CA ILE A 72 3.49 -0.70 7.72
C ILE A 72 4.47 -0.20 8.78
N THR A 73 5.16 0.89 8.48
CA THR A 73 6.10 1.54 9.42
C THR A 73 5.48 2.75 10.11
N GLU A 74 4.55 3.45 9.46
CA GLU A 74 3.87 4.61 10.05
C GLU A 74 2.47 4.81 9.43
N ILE A 75 1.53 5.31 10.23
CA ILE A 75 0.19 5.74 9.79
C ILE A 75 -0.03 7.16 10.31
N ILE A 76 -0.38 8.08 9.41
CA ILE A 76 -0.73 9.46 9.74
C ILE A 76 -2.14 9.74 9.24
N GLU A 77 -3.03 10.08 10.15
CA GLU A 77 -4.42 10.46 9.84
C GLU A 77 -4.51 11.97 9.61
N TRP A 78 -5.18 12.38 8.54
CA TRP A 78 -5.49 13.78 8.29
C TRP A 78 -6.81 14.15 8.96
N ASN A 79 -6.74 15.11 9.89
CA ASN A 79 -7.88 15.70 10.58
C ASN A 79 -8.52 16.84 9.76
#